data_AF-A0A401VVD1-F1
#
_entry.id   AF-A0A401VVD1-F1
#
_cell.length_a   1.000
_cell.length_b   1.000
_cell.length_c   1.000
_cell.angle_alpha   90.00
_cell.angle_beta   90.00
_cell.angle_gamma   90.00
#
_symmetry.space_group_name_H-M   'P 1'
#
loop_
_entity.id
_entity.type
_entity.pdbx_description
1 polymer ?
#
loop_
_entity_poly.entity_id
_entity_poly.type
_entity_poly.pdbx_seq_one_letter_code
_entity_poly.pdbx_strand_id
1 'polypeptide(L)' 'MERIGDAILAGAITVPIAAVLPIEQMRAAMTLQAGRHVHGEVVSTPRPGPH' A
#
# COMPACT_ATOMS: atom_id res chain seq x y z
N MET A 1 15.13 4.06 19.13
CA MET A 1 14.90 3.69 17.72
C MET A 1 13.70 4.48 17.25
N GLU A 2 13.91 5.44 16.35
CA GLU A 2 12.81 6.12 15.67
C GLU A 2 12.07 5.08 14.82
N ARG A 3 10.75 4.97 14.97
CA ARG A 3 9.97 4.03 14.16
C ARG A 3 9.69 4.71 12.84
N ILE A 4 9.81 3.98 11.73
CA ILE A 4 9.44 4.46 10.38
C ILE A 4 8.01 5.06 10.39
N GLY A 5 7.11 4.48 11.19
CA GLY A 5 5.76 5.02 11.39
C GLY A 5 5.72 6.44 11.95
N ASP A 6 6.63 6.80 12.87
CA ASP A 6 6.68 8.14 13.47
C ASP A 6 7.15 9.17 12.41
N ALA A 7 8.11 8.80 11.58
CA ALA A 7 8.58 9.64 10.47
C ALA A 7 7.54 9.81 9.35
N ILE A 8 6.70 8.79 9.11
CA ILE A 8 5.54 8.91 8.20
C ILE A 8 4.48 9.84 8.81
N LEU A 9 4.15 9.69 10.09
CA LEU A 9 3.18 10.54 10.80
C LEU A 9 3.65 12.00 10.87
N ALA A 10 4.94 12.23 11.05
CA ALA A 10 5.55 13.56 11.03
C ALA A 10 5.65 14.16 9.60
N GLY A 11 5.28 13.41 8.56
CA GLY A 11 5.41 13.83 7.16
C GLY A 11 6.85 13.92 6.65
N ALA A 12 7.82 13.44 7.42
CA ALA A 12 9.23 13.39 7.04
C ALA A 12 9.51 12.32 5.96
N ILE A 13 8.67 11.30 5.89
CA ILE A 13 8.69 10.26 4.86
C ILE A 13 7.32 10.20 4.19
N THR A 14 7.28 10.35 2.86
CA THR A 14 6.06 10.17 2.06
C THR A 14 6.05 8.81 1.41
N VAL A 15 4.95 8.06 1.57
CA VAL A 15 4.74 6.77 0.88
C VAL A 15 3.75 7.00 -0.28
N PRO A 16 4.22 7.04 -1.53
CA PRO A 16 3.32 7.23 -2.68
C PRO A 16 2.49 5.96 -2.90
N ILE A 17 1.16 6.08 -2.88
CA ILE A 17 0.25 4.97 -3.19
C ILE A 17 0.07 4.90 -4.71
N ALA A 18 0.45 3.78 -5.31
CA ALA A 18 0.36 3.59 -6.74
C ALA A 18 -0.91 2.83 -7.17
N ALA A 19 -1.48 2.00 -6.30
CA ALA A 19 -2.76 1.35 -6.54
C ALA A 19 -3.42 0.93 -5.22
N VAL A 20 -4.76 0.92 -5.19
CA VAL A 20 -5.56 0.32 -4.13
C VAL A 20 -6.42 -0.77 -4.75
N LEU A 21 -6.26 -2.00 -4.27
CA LEU A 21 -7.00 -3.16 -4.75
C LEU A 21 -7.70 -3.84 -3.59
N PRO A 22 -8.86 -4.47 -3.80
CA PRO A 22 -9.46 -5.24 -2.74
C PRO A 22 -8.71 -6.56 -2.55
N ILE A 23 -8.78 -7.12 -1.34
CA ILE A 23 -7.98 -8.30 -0.97
C ILE A 23 -8.30 -9.54 -1.82
N GLU A 24 -9.50 -9.65 -2.37
CA GLU A 24 -9.84 -10.70 -3.34
C GLU A 24 -9.03 -10.65 -4.64
N GLN A 25 -8.38 -9.52 -4.95
CA GLN A 25 -7.57 -9.30 -6.15
C GLN A 25 -6.06 -9.34 -5.86
N MET A 26 -5.62 -10.07 -4.81
CA MET A 26 -4.20 -10.20 -4.45
C MET A 26 -3.30 -10.65 -5.61
N ARG A 27 -3.78 -11.53 -6.49
CA ARG A 27 -2.98 -11.96 -7.66
C ARG A 27 -2.68 -10.79 -8.61
N ALA A 28 -3.65 -9.93 -8.86
CA ALA A 28 -3.47 -8.74 -9.68
C ALA A 28 -2.53 -7.72 -8.99
N ALA A 29 -2.66 -7.55 -7.67
CA ALA A 29 -1.77 -6.72 -6.88
C ALA A 29 -0.30 -7.18 -6.97
N MET A 30 -0.07 -8.50 -6.87
CA MET A 30 1.26 -9.08 -7.02
C MET A 30 1.81 -8.94 -8.44
N THR A 31 0.98 -9.08 -9.47
CA THR A 31 1.41 -8.86 -10.87
C THR A 31 1.80 -7.41 -11.10
N LEU A 32 1.06 -6.44 -10.56
CA LEU A 32 1.41 -5.02 -10.60
C LEU A 32 2.74 -4.77 -9.89
N GLN A 33 2.93 -5.33 -8.70
CA GLN A 33 4.18 -5.20 -7.95
C GLN A 33 5.38 -5.85 -8.66
N ALA A 34 5.20 -7.05 -9.21
CA ALA A 34 6.24 -7.80 -9.93
C ALA A 34 6.63 -7.15 -11.27
N GLY A 35 5.70 -6.43 -11.89
CA GLY A 35 5.92 -5.70 -13.14
C GLY A 35 6.94 -4.57 -13.04
N ARG A 36 7.44 -4.22 -11.85
CA ARG A 36 8.46 -3.17 -11.58
C ARG A 36 8.14 -1.77 -12.13
N HIS A 37 6.97 -1.57 -12.73
CA HIS A 37 6.54 -0.32 -13.33
C HIS A 37 5.74 0.56 -12.35
N VAL A 38 5.45 0.02 -11.17
CA VAL A 38 4.75 0.70 -10.10
C VAL A 38 5.77 1.53 -9.32
N HIS A 39 5.74 2.85 -9.50
CA HIS A 39 6.54 3.79 -8.72
C HIS A 39 5.84 4.15 -7.40
N GLY A 40 5.50 3.14 -6.59
CA GLY A 40 4.83 3.34 -5.30
C GLY A 40 4.28 2.05 -4.69
N GLU A 41 3.56 2.21 -3.58
CA GLU A 41 3.02 1.12 -2.79
C GLU A 41 1.66 0.66 -3.32
N VAL A 42 1.43 -0.66 -3.33
CA VAL A 42 0.13 -1.27 -3.65
C VAL A 42 -0.58 -1.61 -2.35
N VAL A 43 -1.70 -0.95 -2.09
CA VAL A 43 -2.48 -1.15 -0.87
C VAL A 43 -3.59 -2.17 -1.15
N SER A 44 -3.74 -3.15 -0.27
CA SER A 44 -4.87 -4.09 -0.31
C SER A 44 -5.90 -3.76 0.76
N THR A 45 -7.14 -3.45 0.38
CA THR A 45 -8.22 -3.17 1.33
C THR A 45 -9.03 -4.43 1.62
N PRO A 46 -9.22 -4.81 2.89
CA PRO A 46 -10.23 -5.81 3.23
C PRO A 46 -11.62 -5.25 2.94
N ARG A 47 -12.56 -6.12 2.58
CA ARG A 47 -13.98 -5.74 2.49
C ARG A 47 -14.41 -5.09 3.82
N PRO A 48 -15.09 -3.92 3.80
CA PRO A 48 -15.54 -3.30 5.04
C PRO A 48 -16.40 -4.29 5.83
N GLY A 49 -16.09 -4.41 7.12
CA GLY A 49 -16.91 -5.15 8.06
C GLY A 49 -18.22 -4.41 8.32
N PRO A 50 -19.27 -5.09 8.82
CA PRO A 50 -20.51 -4.44 9.20
C PRO A 50 -20.28 -3.63 10.49
N HIS A 51 -19.86 -2.37 10.35
CA HIS A 51 -19.81 -1.37 11.42
C HIS A 51 -20.39 -0.06 10.90
#